data_AF-A0A5J4UA43-F1
#
_entry.id   AF-A0A5J4UA43-F1
#
_cell.length_a   1.000
_cell.length_b   1.000
_cell.length_c   1.000
_cell.angle_alpha   90.00
_cell.angle_beta   90.00
_cell.angle_gamma   90.00
#
_symmetry.space_group_name_H-M   'P 1'
#
loop_
_entity.id
_entity.type
_entity.pdbx_description
1 polymer ?
#
loop_
_entity_poly.entity_id
_entity_poly.type
_entity_poly.pdbx_seq_one_letter_code
_entity_poly.pdbx_strand_id
1 'polypeptide(L)'
;MNRQLMKTHVPKTQTNLETFENLLKTFAIQPFQNDEYHHFSIKEIKPESQMPSLFDKEVFISLTDPDHDVTQIQNSFITLDFTMNLLFNNKFDQFSESYKAGTFIFVGLKSSAQLIHEQVLYHRGRKIDGSLQNDSTTEQFIYNTIKTKSEKNNNRFVHSLYENVRKDDISCCGKYLNIKDISDALAPQTAAPYVMQVNFSVSIPLDDILIFSALSEYPNALFGDLKIKFKINPHSFVFYQIDPVTSMARYYLINKDELLSSGQDKLKDIDLFFRNWSLTFQYTNMFTQIGSTADLVTGVRAEELTPSGLKNLVCDIKPVTVSVRNYVITAAVANMCGYKASQECLNCVRQFYSTRPFVVPAQHIETWAFPSGATLTELRISQNIPLSHVTDMCLLFPKDTRKTTCFENPCNQNMQLSTLGRNFPDFPMNTLNEQFFTMQMIANNLDNIFEATDEYEDSLTTPRGNATRRYNSITYYTSFFITIQCERNSNGALTFD
;
A
#
# COMPACT_ATOMS: atom_id res chain seq x y z
N MET A 1 0.95 -47.11 -19.70
CA MET A 1 -0.19 -47.14 -18.75
C MET A 1 -0.54 -45.69 -18.45
N ASN A 2 -1.44 -45.12 -19.25
CA ASN A 2 -1.76 -43.70 -19.27
C ASN A 2 -2.73 -43.34 -18.14
N ARG A 3 -2.32 -42.51 -17.19
CA ARG A 3 -3.26 -41.79 -16.32
C ARG A 3 -3.72 -40.55 -17.07
N GLN A 4 -4.93 -40.62 -17.63
CA GLN A 4 -5.67 -39.45 -18.08
C GLN A 4 -5.88 -38.52 -16.87
N LEU A 5 -5.24 -37.35 -16.90
CA LEU A 5 -5.68 -36.20 -16.13
C LEU A 5 -7.02 -35.76 -16.72
N MET A 6 -8.11 -36.01 -16.01
CA MET A 6 -9.41 -35.40 -16.29
C MET A 6 -9.24 -33.88 -16.17
N LYS A 7 -9.12 -33.19 -17.30
CA LYS A 7 -9.34 -31.74 -17.38
C LYS A 7 -10.85 -31.52 -17.26
N THR A 8 -11.34 -31.27 -16.06
CA THR A 8 -12.66 -30.67 -15.86
C THR A 8 -12.56 -29.19 -16.26
N HIS A 9 -12.63 -28.91 -17.56
CA HIS A 9 -13.02 -27.58 -18.02
C HIS A 9 -14.49 -27.41 -17.64
N VAL A 10 -14.76 -26.66 -16.57
CA VAL A 10 -16.09 -26.11 -16.32
C VAL A 10 -16.20 -24.91 -17.27
N PRO A 11 -17.13 -24.91 -18.24
CA PRO A 11 -17.39 -23.73 -19.05
C PRO A 11 -17.83 -22.59 -18.12
N LYS A 12 -17.30 -21.37 -18.31
CA LYS A 12 -17.89 -20.13 -17.75
C LYS A 12 -19.23 -19.87 -18.43
N THR A 13 -20.23 -20.73 -18.19
CA THR A 13 -21.63 -20.38 -18.43
C THR A 13 -22.09 -19.60 -17.20
N GLN A 14 -22.39 -18.32 -17.41
CA GLN A 14 -22.88 -17.34 -16.43
C GLN A 14 -24.15 -17.81 -15.67
N THR A 15 -24.73 -18.95 -16.05
CA THR A 15 -25.92 -19.56 -15.48
C THR A 15 -25.70 -20.49 -14.28
N ASN A 16 -24.46 -20.80 -13.87
CA ASN A 16 -24.21 -21.81 -12.81
C ASN A 16 -23.37 -21.35 -11.61
N LEU A 17 -23.01 -20.07 -11.49
CA LEU A 17 -22.41 -19.55 -10.26
C LEU A 17 -23.51 -19.04 -9.32
N GLU A 18 -24.32 -19.97 -8.82
CA GLU A 18 -24.99 -19.78 -7.53
C GLU A 18 -23.90 -19.76 -6.45
N THR A 19 -23.26 -18.61 -6.25
CA THR A 19 -22.30 -18.37 -5.18
C THR A 19 -22.98 -18.56 -3.82
N PHE A 20 -22.19 -18.79 -2.75
CA PHE A 20 -22.70 -18.73 -1.37
C PHE A 20 -23.49 -17.44 -1.16
N GLU A 21 -23.01 -16.33 -1.73
CA GLU A 21 -23.66 -15.04 -1.72
C GLU A 21 -25.00 -15.01 -2.47
N ASN A 22 -25.14 -15.68 -3.62
CA ASN A 22 -26.43 -15.82 -4.32
C ASN A 22 -27.41 -16.70 -3.56
N LEU A 23 -26.94 -17.71 -2.82
CA LEU A 23 -27.81 -18.45 -1.89
C LEU A 23 -28.19 -17.63 -0.67
N LEU A 24 -27.22 -16.96 -0.05
CA LEU A 24 -27.50 -16.02 1.02
C LEU A 24 -28.51 -15.01 0.51
N LYS A 25 -28.33 -14.34 -0.63
CA LYS A 25 -29.32 -13.42 -1.22
C LYS A 25 -30.68 -14.08 -1.49
N THR A 26 -30.72 -15.32 -1.98
CA THR A 26 -31.98 -16.04 -2.25
C THR A 26 -32.75 -16.38 -0.97
N PHE A 27 -32.07 -16.57 0.17
CA PHE A 27 -32.67 -16.89 1.47
C PHE A 27 -32.63 -15.72 2.49
N ALA A 28 -31.87 -14.65 2.23
CA ALA A 28 -31.62 -13.48 3.07
C ALA A 28 -32.36 -12.22 2.58
N ILE A 29 -33.24 -12.36 1.58
CA ILE A 29 -34.38 -11.43 1.38
C ILE A 29 -35.57 -11.87 2.27
N GLN A 30 -35.30 -12.51 3.40
CA GLN A 30 -35.81 -11.90 4.63
C GLN A 30 -34.61 -11.23 5.28
N PRO A 31 -34.61 -9.90 5.49
CA PRO A 31 -33.54 -9.26 6.24
C PRO A 31 -33.34 -10.09 7.49
N PHE A 32 -32.09 -10.53 7.74
CA PHE A 32 -31.71 -11.24 8.96
C PHE A 32 -32.36 -10.49 10.12
N GLN A 33 -33.50 -11.01 10.60
CA GLN A 33 -34.20 -10.40 11.71
C GLN A 33 -33.26 -10.69 12.87
N ASN A 34 -32.61 -9.63 13.35
CA ASN A 34 -31.99 -9.64 14.66
C ASN A 34 -33.07 -10.16 15.61
N ASP A 35 -32.95 -11.42 16.01
CA ASP A 35 -33.95 -12.13 16.80
C ASP A 35 -33.83 -11.77 18.29
N GLU A 36 -33.17 -10.65 18.58
CA GLU A 36 -32.81 -10.13 19.90
C GLU A 36 -31.81 -11.00 20.68
N TYR A 37 -31.42 -12.17 20.14
CA TYR A 37 -30.48 -13.11 20.77
C TYR A 37 -29.14 -13.20 20.02
N HIS A 38 -29.14 -13.12 18.69
CA HIS A 38 -27.94 -13.23 17.84
C HIS A 38 -27.53 -11.85 17.31
N HIS A 39 -26.46 -11.30 17.90
CA HIS A 39 -25.95 -9.97 17.57
C HIS A 39 -24.63 -10.04 16.80
N PHE A 40 -24.42 -9.04 15.94
CA PHE A 40 -23.09 -8.72 15.40
C PHE A 40 -22.12 -8.47 16.56
N SER A 41 -20.95 -9.08 16.50
CA SER A 41 -19.90 -8.87 17.48
C SER A 41 -18.52 -8.87 16.84
N ILE A 42 -17.59 -8.19 17.51
CA ILE A 42 -16.18 -8.17 17.15
C ILE A 42 -15.42 -8.98 18.19
N LYS A 43 -14.55 -9.88 17.75
CA LYS A 43 -13.71 -10.72 18.59
C LYS A 43 -12.25 -10.39 18.34
N GLU A 44 -11.54 -10.04 19.40
CA GLU A 44 -10.10 -9.88 19.38
C GLU A 44 -9.43 -11.25 19.55
N ILE A 45 -8.70 -11.66 18.51
CA ILE A 45 -7.98 -12.92 18.49
C ILE A 45 -6.48 -12.61 18.57
N LYS A 46 -5.79 -13.24 19.53
CA LYS A 46 -4.33 -13.18 19.64
C LYS A 46 -3.67 -14.20 18.69
N PRO A 47 -2.46 -13.91 18.19
CA PRO A 47 -1.72 -14.85 17.36
C PRO A 47 -1.36 -16.12 18.14
N GLU A 48 -1.24 -17.22 17.41
CA GLU A 48 -0.67 -18.48 17.90
C GLU A 48 0.86 -18.42 17.95
N SER A 49 1.48 -17.57 17.12
CA SER A 49 2.90 -17.25 17.22
C SER A 49 3.21 -16.45 18.48
N GLN A 50 4.37 -16.71 19.10
CA GLN A 50 4.82 -15.99 20.28
C GLN A 50 5.07 -14.51 20.00
N MET A 51 4.57 -13.64 20.88
CA MET A 51 4.85 -12.20 20.89
C MET A 51 5.71 -11.82 22.12
N PRO A 52 6.62 -10.83 22.02
CA PRO A 52 6.96 -10.08 20.82
C PRO A 52 7.68 -10.95 19.78
N SER A 53 7.40 -10.70 18.51
CA SER A 53 8.00 -11.44 17.38
C SER A 53 9.16 -10.64 16.79
N LEU A 54 10.32 -11.29 16.67
CA LEU A 54 11.55 -10.70 16.16
C LEU A 54 11.53 -10.59 14.62
N PHE A 55 12.52 -9.88 14.08
CA PHE A 55 12.76 -9.75 12.64
C PHE A 55 12.69 -11.10 11.89
N ASP A 56 12.08 -11.10 10.70
CA ASP A 56 11.88 -12.26 9.80
C ASP A 56 11.07 -13.44 10.38
N LYS A 57 10.42 -13.27 11.53
CA LYS A 57 9.54 -14.30 12.09
C LYS A 57 8.13 -14.22 11.50
N GLU A 58 7.55 -15.40 11.29
CA GLU A 58 6.17 -15.57 10.82
C GLU A 58 5.17 -15.24 11.94
N VAL A 59 4.11 -14.53 11.60
CA VAL A 59 2.91 -14.38 12.42
C VAL A 59 1.90 -15.43 11.97
N PHE A 60 1.34 -16.17 12.91
CA PHE A 60 0.27 -17.14 12.64
C PHE A 60 -0.93 -16.79 13.50
N ILE A 61 -2.08 -16.51 12.86
CA ILE A 61 -3.26 -15.98 13.56
C ILE A 61 -4.55 -16.57 12.99
N SER A 62 -5.49 -16.86 13.88
CA SER A 62 -6.82 -17.33 13.48
C SER A 62 -7.66 -16.17 12.96
N LEU A 63 -8.42 -16.45 11.91
CA LEU A 63 -9.38 -15.54 11.28
C LEU A 63 -10.81 -15.94 11.63
N THR A 64 -11.01 -16.82 12.61
CA THR A 64 -12.34 -17.30 13.02
C THR A 64 -12.38 -17.48 14.52
N ASP A 65 -13.53 -17.19 15.11
CA ASP A 65 -13.80 -17.38 16.53
C ASP A 65 -14.96 -18.38 16.75
N PRO A 66 -14.90 -19.27 17.75
CA PRO A 66 -15.99 -20.22 18.03
C PRO A 66 -17.32 -19.58 18.42
N ASP A 67 -17.33 -18.32 18.87
CA ASP A 67 -18.56 -17.60 19.19
C ASP A 67 -19.29 -17.06 17.95
N HIS A 68 -18.63 -17.06 16.79
CA HIS A 68 -19.23 -16.71 15.50
C HIS A 68 -19.62 -17.97 14.74
N ASP A 69 -20.83 -18.00 14.20
CA ASP A 69 -21.19 -19.05 13.23
C ASP A 69 -20.73 -18.68 11.82
N VAL A 70 -20.76 -17.38 11.53
CA VAL A 70 -20.31 -16.75 10.29
C VAL A 70 -19.37 -15.60 10.63
N THR A 71 -18.19 -15.62 10.02
CA THR A 71 -17.20 -14.55 10.08
C THR A 71 -17.36 -13.65 8.85
N GLN A 72 -17.43 -12.34 9.05
CA GLN A 72 -17.44 -11.34 7.98
C GLN A 72 -16.01 -10.90 7.64
N ILE A 73 -15.40 -11.60 6.70
CA ILE A 73 -14.01 -11.35 6.28
C ILE A 73 -13.83 -9.91 5.79
N GLN A 74 -14.75 -9.39 4.97
CA GLN A 74 -14.69 -8.02 4.43
C GLN A 74 -14.71 -6.91 5.51
N ASN A 75 -15.26 -7.19 6.69
CA ASN A 75 -15.37 -6.21 7.78
C ASN A 75 -14.28 -6.39 8.84
N SER A 76 -13.38 -7.36 8.64
CA SER A 76 -12.40 -7.76 9.64
C SER A 76 -11.00 -7.28 9.25
N PHE A 77 -10.13 -7.12 10.24
CA PHE A 77 -8.78 -6.60 10.02
C PHE A 77 -7.77 -7.13 11.03
N ILE A 78 -6.49 -7.10 10.67
CA ILE A 78 -5.37 -7.46 11.55
C ILE A 78 -4.62 -6.19 11.94
N THR A 79 -4.45 -5.96 13.23
CA THR A 79 -3.62 -4.87 13.77
C THR A 79 -2.27 -5.41 14.24
N LEU A 80 -1.20 -4.71 13.88
CA LEU A 80 0.17 -5.01 14.27
C LEU A 80 0.80 -3.77 14.91
N ASP A 81 1.37 -3.93 16.10
CA ASP A 81 2.15 -2.89 16.77
C ASP A 81 3.64 -3.13 16.54
N PHE A 82 4.34 -2.09 16.07
CA PHE A 82 5.75 -2.16 15.74
C PHE A 82 6.60 -1.30 16.64
N THR A 83 7.78 -1.83 16.97
CA THR A 83 8.96 -1.06 17.32
C THR A 83 10.00 -1.26 16.23
N MET A 84 10.35 -0.20 15.51
CA MET A 84 11.25 -0.22 14.37
C MET A 84 12.47 0.67 14.61
N ASN A 85 13.66 0.16 14.28
CA ASN A 85 14.89 0.95 14.34
C ASN A 85 15.22 1.47 12.94
N LEU A 86 15.00 2.76 12.73
CA LEU A 86 15.37 3.48 11.52
C LEU A 86 16.86 3.86 11.56
N LEU A 87 17.46 3.90 10.38
CA LEU A 87 18.83 4.32 10.13
C LEU A 87 18.83 5.53 9.21
N PHE A 88 19.52 6.58 9.60
CA PHE A 88 19.74 7.79 8.80
C PHE A 88 21.23 7.89 8.44
N ASN A 89 21.55 8.13 7.18
CA ASN A 89 22.94 8.38 6.76
C ASN A 89 23.42 9.82 7.03
N ASN A 90 22.53 10.73 7.44
CA ASN A 90 22.80 12.15 7.64
C ASN A 90 22.06 12.69 8.88
N LYS A 91 22.55 13.80 9.43
CA LYS A 91 21.89 14.55 10.50
C LYS A 91 21.14 15.77 9.96
N PHE A 92 20.29 16.34 10.81
CA PHE A 92 19.48 17.53 10.52
C PHE A 92 19.94 18.73 11.38
N ASP A 93 21.25 18.91 11.53
CA ASP A 93 21.84 19.84 12.50
C ASP A 93 21.77 21.32 12.07
N GLN A 94 21.48 21.60 10.80
CA GLN A 94 21.57 22.94 10.21
C GLN A 94 20.25 23.73 10.28
N PHE A 95 19.26 23.21 10.99
CA PHE A 95 18.03 23.93 11.27
C PHE A 95 18.21 24.87 12.48
N SER A 96 17.69 26.09 12.39
CA SER A 96 17.42 26.87 13.61
C SER A 96 16.29 26.21 14.40
N GLU A 97 16.28 26.43 15.72
CA GLU A 97 15.30 25.81 16.64
C GLU A 97 13.85 26.10 16.24
N SER A 98 13.56 27.30 15.74
CA SER A 98 12.24 27.73 15.27
C SER A 98 11.71 26.85 14.13
N TYR A 99 12.59 26.38 13.23
CA TYR A 99 12.19 25.60 12.05
C TYR A 99 12.22 24.08 12.26
N LYS A 100 13.08 23.58 13.18
CA LYS A 100 13.13 22.13 13.53
C LYS A 100 11.76 21.61 13.97
N ALA A 101 11.06 22.40 14.78
CA ALA A 101 9.80 21.99 15.37
C ALA A 101 8.65 21.91 14.35
N GLY A 102 8.71 22.72 13.28
CA GLY A 102 7.68 22.81 12.25
C GLY A 102 7.93 21.99 10.98
N THR A 103 9.02 21.21 10.93
CA THR A 103 9.38 20.37 9.78
C THR A 103 9.23 18.89 10.14
N PHE A 104 8.67 18.09 9.23
CA PHE A 104 8.31 16.69 9.50
C PHE A 104 8.76 15.76 8.38
N ILE A 105 9.05 14.51 8.75
CA ILE A 105 9.24 13.37 7.85
C ILE A 105 8.19 12.32 8.20
N PHE A 106 7.36 11.97 7.22
CA PHE A 106 6.51 10.80 7.28
C PHE A 106 7.33 9.53 7.06
N VAL A 107 7.07 8.50 7.86
CA VAL A 107 7.55 7.12 7.66
C VAL A 107 6.35 6.17 7.82
N GLY A 108 6.09 5.33 6.82
CA GLY A 108 4.92 4.46 6.82
C GLY A 108 4.77 3.64 5.54
N LEU A 109 3.56 3.23 5.24
CA LEU A 109 3.20 2.41 4.07
C LEU A 109 2.24 3.17 3.17
N LYS A 110 2.29 2.93 1.86
CA LYS A 110 1.27 3.48 0.93
C LYS A 110 -0.08 2.80 1.14
N SER A 111 -0.08 1.48 1.37
CA SER A 111 -1.21 0.68 1.83
C SER A 111 -0.70 -0.31 2.87
N SER A 112 -1.46 -0.52 3.94
CA SER A 112 -1.08 -1.42 5.03
C SER A 112 -0.85 -2.86 4.57
N ALA A 113 -1.63 -3.37 3.59
CA ALA A 113 -1.50 -4.73 3.09
C ALA A 113 -0.18 -5.00 2.36
N GLN A 114 0.48 -3.96 1.82
CA GLN A 114 1.83 -4.06 1.23
C GLN A 114 2.90 -4.46 2.25
N LEU A 115 2.57 -4.46 3.54
CA LEU A 115 3.47 -4.93 4.59
C LEU A 115 3.68 -6.45 4.54
N ILE A 116 2.73 -7.21 3.99
CA ILE A 116 2.82 -8.67 3.93
C ILE A 116 3.81 -9.06 2.83
N HIS A 117 4.81 -9.88 3.18
CA HIS A 117 5.79 -10.41 2.24
C HIS A 117 5.34 -11.74 1.66
N GLU A 118 5.22 -12.73 2.54
CA GLU A 118 4.77 -14.09 2.23
C GLU A 118 3.48 -14.33 3.00
N GLN A 119 2.53 -15.05 2.41
CA GLN A 119 1.32 -15.47 3.09
C GLN A 119 0.87 -16.86 2.65
N VAL A 120 0.14 -17.54 3.54
CA VAL A 120 -0.48 -18.83 3.27
C VAL A 120 -1.68 -19.03 4.19
N LEU A 121 -2.73 -19.66 3.66
CA LEU A 121 -3.95 -19.95 4.41
C LEU A 121 -3.96 -21.39 4.93
N TYR A 122 -4.56 -21.56 6.10
CA TYR A 122 -4.79 -22.86 6.72
C TYR A 122 -6.27 -23.03 7.01
N HIS A 123 -6.76 -24.24 6.75
CA HIS A 123 -8.10 -24.69 7.06
C HIS A 123 -8.03 -25.99 7.85
N ARG A 124 -8.61 -26.03 9.06
CA ARG A 124 -8.55 -27.22 9.95
C ARG A 124 -7.14 -27.74 10.17
N GLY A 125 -6.21 -26.82 10.40
CA GLY A 125 -4.78 -27.10 10.58
C GLY A 125 -4.04 -27.59 9.33
N ARG A 126 -4.67 -27.61 8.15
CA ARG A 126 -4.05 -28.00 6.88
C ARG A 126 -3.86 -26.79 5.98
N LYS A 127 -2.70 -26.70 5.34
CA LYS A 127 -2.43 -25.67 4.33
C LYS A 127 -3.43 -25.82 3.17
N ILE A 128 -4.08 -24.72 2.79
CA ILE A 128 -4.93 -24.67 1.61
C ILE A 128 -4.03 -24.70 0.37
N ASP A 129 -4.27 -25.61 -0.55
CA ASP A 129 -3.49 -25.71 -1.79
C ASP A 129 -3.68 -24.46 -2.65
N GLY A 130 -2.62 -24.03 -3.32
CA GLY A 130 -2.60 -22.78 -4.11
C GLY A 130 -2.61 -21.47 -3.31
N SER A 131 -2.83 -21.49 -1.99
CA SER A 131 -2.89 -20.25 -1.17
C SER A 131 -1.53 -19.62 -0.82
N LEU A 132 -0.42 -20.29 -1.16
CA LEU A 132 0.92 -19.76 -0.88
C LEU A 132 1.23 -18.63 -1.87
N GLN A 133 1.46 -17.43 -1.33
CA GLN A 133 1.99 -16.31 -2.08
C GLN A 133 3.34 -15.89 -1.49
N ASN A 134 4.39 -15.91 -2.31
CA ASN A 134 5.76 -15.59 -1.90
C ASN A 134 6.12 -14.11 -2.13
N ASP A 135 5.35 -13.40 -2.96
CA ASP A 135 5.56 -11.99 -3.29
C ASP A 135 4.25 -11.20 -3.10
N SER A 136 3.69 -11.31 -1.89
CA SER A 136 2.44 -10.64 -1.53
C SER A 136 2.59 -9.12 -1.54
N THR A 137 3.79 -8.58 -1.26
CA THR A 137 4.02 -7.13 -1.30
C THR A 137 3.73 -6.55 -2.67
N THR A 138 4.23 -7.18 -3.74
CA THR A 138 3.99 -6.75 -5.12
C THR A 138 2.55 -7.00 -5.53
N GLU A 139 1.98 -8.13 -5.11
CA GLU A 139 0.56 -8.43 -5.32
C GLU A 139 -0.36 -7.34 -4.73
N GLN A 140 -0.14 -7.00 -3.45
CA GLN A 140 -0.91 -5.96 -2.76
C GLN A 140 -0.61 -4.57 -3.32
N PHE A 141 0.59 -4.32 -3.87
CA PHE A 141 0.84 -3.08 -4.60
C PHE A 141 -0.08 -2.95 -5.82
N ILE A 142 -0.16 -3.97 -6.67
CA ILE A 142 -0.99 -3.96 -7.88
C ILE A 142 -2.47 -3.82 -7.49
N TYR A 143 -2.94 -4.70 -6.61
CA TYR A 143 -4.34 -4.74 -6.16
C TYR A 143 -4.80 -3.43 -5.53
N ASN A 144 -4.06 -2.94 -4.52
CA ASN A 144 -4.47 -1.73 -3.80
C ASN A 144 -4.19 -0.45 -4.59
N THR A 145 -3.38 -0.47 -5.66
CA THR A 145 -3.19 0.72 -6.51
C THR A 145 -4.46 1.03 -7.30
N ILE A 146 -5.15 0.01 -7.81
CA ILE A 146 -6.36 0.18 -8.64
C ILE A 146 -7.66 0.27 -7.85
N LYS A 147 -7.63 0.09 -6.52
CA LYS A 147 -8.77 0.42 -5.67
C LYS A 147 -9.21 1.87 -5.87
N THR A 148 -10.52 2.07 -5.86
CA THR A 148 -11.16 3.35 -6.18
C THR A 148 -10.78 4.43 -5.16
N LYS A 149 -10.77 5.70 -5.58
CA LYS A 149 -10.50 6.83 -4.69
C LYS A 149 -11.46 6.86 -3.49
N SER A 150 -12.73 6.55 -3.71
CA SER A 150 -13.75 6.48 -2.65
C SER A 150 -13.47 5.41 -1.60
N GLU A 151 -13.07 4.22 -2.03
CA GLU A 151 -12.77 3.10 -1.12
C GLU A 151 -11.58 3.44 -0.22
N LYS A 152 -10.50 3.96 -0.82
CA LYS A 152 -9.30 4.38 -0.07
C LYS A 152 -9.59 5.51 0.93
N ASN A 153 -10.49 6.44 0.58
CA ASN A 153 -10.89 7.54 1.46
C ASN A 153 -11.76 7.08 2.65
N ASN A 154 -12.57 6.05 2.47
CA ASN A 154 -13.39 5.47 3.53
C ASN A 154 -12.53 4.68 4.52
N ASN A 155 -11.50 3.98 4.03
CA ASN A 155 -10.55 3.22 4.83
C ASN A 155 -9.40 4.10 5.37
N ARG A 156 -9.75 5.09 6.20
CA ARG A 156 -8.74 5.95 6.86
C ARG A 156 -7.76 5.11 7.68
N PHE A 157 -6.51 5.57 7.74
CA PHE A 157 -5.38 4.88 8.43
C PHE A 157 -4.86 3.59 7.74
N VAL A 158 -5.54 3.11 6.68
CA VAL A 158 -5.11 1.95 5.88
C VAL A 158 -4.23 2.39 4.71
N HIS A 159 -4.62 3.48 4.03
CA HIS A 159 -3.89 4.03 2.90
C HIS A 159 -3.26 5.39 3.25
N SER A 160 -2.02 5.60 2.83
CA SER A 160 -1.32 6.88 2.92
C SER A 160 -1.32 7.57 1.57
N LEU A 161 -2.45 8.17 1.20
CA LEU A 161 -2.54 8.96 -0.03
C LEU A 161 -1.60 10.17 0.06
N TYR A 162 -0.84 10.42 -0.99
CA TYR A 162 0.12 11.52 -1.10
C TYR A 162 -0.55 12.86 -0.89
N GLU A 163 -1.76 13.07 -1.41
CA GLU A 163 -2.51 14.30 -1.21
C GLU A 163 -2.82 14.57 0.27
N ASN A 164 -3.00 13.51 1.07
CA ASN A 164 -3.28 13.58 2.49
C ASN A 164 -1.96 13.76 3.27
N VAL A 165 -0.95 12.94 2.97
CA VAL A 165 0.35 13.02 3.65
C VAL A 165 1.04 14.36 3.38
N ARG A 166 1.00 14.87 2.15
CA ARG A 166 1.54 16.20 1.81
C ARG A 166 0.92 17.33 2.64
N LYS A 167 -0.33 17.15 3.09
CA LYS A 167 -1.06 18.09 3.95
C LYS A 167 -0.94 17.77 5.45
N ASP A 168 -0.06 16.85 5.82
CA ASP A 168 0.15 16.38 7.20
C ASP A 168 -1.13 15.74 7.81
N ASP A 169 -2.01 15.17 7.00
CA ASP A 169 -3.26 14.56 7.48
C ASP A 169 -2.98 13.39 8.45
N ILE A 170 -3.75 13.29 9.53
CA ILE A 170 -3.64 12.20 10.51
C ILE A 170 -4.06 10.85 9.94
N SER A 171 -4.84 10.85 8.85
CA SER A 171 -5.44 9.68 8.21
C SER A 171 -4.43 8.98 7.30
N CYS A 172 -3.33 8.50 7.87
CA CYS A 172 -2.25 7.82 7.15
C CYS A 172 -1.85 6.51 7.84
N CYS A 173 -1.33 5.57 7.06
CA CYS A 173 -0.74 4.33 7.54
C CYS A 173 0.75 4.55 7.87
N GLY A 174 1.03 5.25 8.97
CA GLY A 174 2.39 5.55 9.36
C GLY A 174 2.49 6.57 10.48
N LYS A 175 3.66 7.20 10.58
CA LYS A 175 3.96 8.17 11.62
C LYS A 175 4.71 9.37 11.05
N TYR A 176 4.30 10.56 11.48
CA TYR A 176 5.07 11.79 11.28
C TYR A 176 6.12 11.91 12.39
N LEU A 177 7.36 12.10 11.99
CA LEU A 177 8.51 12.35 12.84
C LEU A 177 8.93 13.79 12.64
N ASN A 178 8.84 14.62 13.67
CA ASN A 178 9.35 15.97 13.53
C ASN A 178 10.89 15.97 13.54
N ILE A 179 11.49 16.95 12.88
CA ILE A 179 12.95 17.04 12.73
C ILE A 179 13.67 17.29 14.06
N LYS A 180 13.03 17.96 15.02
CA LYS A 180 13.53 18.14 16.39
C LYS A 180 13.71 16.77 17.08
N ASP A 181 12.69 15.92 17.09
CA ASP A 181 12.75 14.60 17.72
C ASP A 181 13.81 13.70 17.07
N ILE A 182 13.92 13.76 15.75
CA ILE A 182 14.99 13.09 15.01
C ILE A 182 16.34 13.64 15.48
N SER A 183 16.54 14.96 15.43
CA SER A 183 17.80 15.61 15.80
C SER A 183 18.24 15.25 17.22
N ASP A 184 17.31 15.28 18.17
CA ASP A 184 17.56 14.94 19.57
C ASP A 184 17.99 13.46 19.73
N ALA A 185 17.35 12.55 19.00
CA ALA A 185 17.71 11.13 19.00
C ALA A 185 19.08 10.86 18.34
N LEU A 186 19.45 11.63 17.31
CA LEU A 186 20.72 11.48 16.59
C LEU A 186 21.89 12.25 17.23
N ALA A 187 21.62 13.27 18.06
CA ALA A 187 22.61 14.12 18.70
C ALA A 187 23.74 13.35 19.44
N PRO A 188 23.45 12.35 20.32
CA PRO A 188 24.49 11.64 21.06
C PRO A 188 25.33 10.69 20.21
N GLN A 189 24.95 10.45 18.95
CA GLN A 189 25.61 9.48 18.08
C GLN A 189 26.73 10.13 17.27
N THR A 190 27.91 9.51 17.26
CA THR A 190 29.13 10.08 16.67
C THR A 190 29.45 9.57 15.26
N ALA A 191 28.87 8.44 14.84
CA ALA A 191 29.11 7.83 13.54
C ALA A 191 27.81 7.43 12.85
N ALA A 192 27.75 7.67 11.54
CA ALA A 192 26.66 7.20 10.68
C ALA A 192 26.83 5.69 10.36
N PRO A 193 25.73 4.95 10.09
CA PRO A 193 24.34 5.41 10.10
C PRO A 193 23.79 5.62 11.52
N TYR A 194 23.04 6.70 11.71
CA TYR A 194 22.44 7.09 12.98
C TYR A 194 21.12 6.35 13.20
N VAL A 195 20.89 5.86 14.41
CA VAL A 195 19.73 5.03 14.76
C VAL A 195 18.66 5.85 15.45
N MET A 196 17.40 5.73 15.03
CA MET A 196 16.25 6.23 15.76
C MET A 196 15.20 5.12 15.91
N GLN A 197 14.74 4.88 17.13
CA GLN A 197 13.64 3.97 17.39
C GLN A 197 12.31 4.69 17.19
N VAL A 198 11.40 4.06 16.45
CA VAL A 198 10.04 4.57 16.20
C VAL A 198 9.02 3.48 16.48
N ASN A 199 7.89 3.88 17.05
CA ASN A 199 6.77 3.00 17.34
C ASN A 199 5.51 3.50 16.64
N PHE A 200 4.78 2.61 15.99
CA PHE A 200 3.46 2.87 15.40
C PHE A 200 2.73 1.55 15.11
N SER A 201 1.43 1.66 14.86
CA SER A 201 0.52 0.54 14.59
C SER A 201 0.10 0.53 13.12
N VAL A 202 -0.15 -0.66 12.58
CA VAL A 202 -0.65 -0.87 11.22
C VAL A 202 -1.90 -1.74 11.29
N SER A 203 -2.99 -1.27 10.66
CA SER A 203 -4.23 -2.05 10.50
C SER A 203 -4.37 -2.51 9.06
N ILE A 204 -4.48 -3.82 8.86
CA ILE A 204 -4.58 -4.49 7.55
C ILE A 204 -5.99 -5.08 7.43
N PRO A 205 -6.92 -4.42 6.71
CA PRO A 205 -8.19 -5.01 6.34
C PRO A 205 -7.98 -6.31 5.56
N LEU A 206 -8.82 -7.33 5.78
CA LEU A 206 -8.66 -8.59 5.06
C LEU A 206 -9.06 -8.46 3.58
N ASP A 207 -10.01 -7.60 3.24
CA ASP A 207 -10.42 -7.28 1.86
C ASP A 207 -9.38 -6.47 1.06
N ASP A 208 -8.36 -5.92 1.74
CA ASP A 208 -7.16 -5.34 1.12
C ASP A 208 -6.12 -6.41 0.74
N ILE A 209 -6.30 -7.68 1.15
CA ILE A 209 -5.45 -8.79 0.76
C ILE A 209 -6.13 -9.54 -0.39
N LEU A 210 -5.47 -9.57 -1.56
CA LEU A 210 -6.07 -10.09 -2.81
C LEU A 210 -6.76 -11.47 -2.69
N ILE A 211 -6.18 -12.42 -1.94
CA ILE A 211 -6.75 -13.76 -1.80
C ILE A 211 -8.16 -13.77 -1.16
N PHE A 212 -8.52 -12.72 -0.43
CA PHE A 212 -9.82 -12.54 0.20
C PHE A 212 -10.75 -11.61 -0.57
N SER A 213 -10.35 -11.08 -1.73
CA SER A 213 -11.10 -10.05 -2.47
C SER A 213 -12.54 -10.48 -2.81
N ALA A 214 -12.78 -11.77 -3.04
CA ALA A 214 -14.10 -12.33 -3.32
C ALA A 214 -14.71 -13.11 -2.13
N LEU A 215 -14.13 -12.99 -0.94
CA LEU A 215 -14.63 -13.65 0.27
C LEU A 215 -15.22 -12.60 1.22
N SER A 216 -16.52 -12.36 1.12
CA SER A 216 -17.25 -11.47 2.03
C SER A 216 -17.50 -12.13 3.39
N GLU A 217 -18.02 -13.36 3.36
CA GLU A 217 -18.42 -14.11 4.55
C GLU A 217 -17.90 -15.55 4.52
N TYR A 218 -17.49 -16.04 5.69
CA TYR A 218 -16.97 -17.38 5.90
C TYR A 218 -17.76 -18.12 7.01
N PRO A 219 -18.55 -19.16 6.66
CA PRO A 219 -19.38 -19.90 7.60
C PRO A 219 -18.58 -20.91 8.45
N ASN A 220 -17.83 -20.40 9.42
CA ASN A 220 -16.91 -21.20 10.24
C ASN A 220 -17.61 -22.23 11.15
N ALA A 221 -18.91 -22.11 11.46
CA ALA A 221 -19.67 -23.18 12.13
C ALA A 221 -19.77 -24.48 11.31
N LEU A 222 -19.77 -24.37 9.97
CA LEU A 222 -19.89 -25.52 9.08
C LEU A 222 -18.53 -26.00 8.60
N PHE A 223 -17.67 -25.06 8.22
CA PHE A 223 -16.39 -25.36 7.61
C PHE A 223 -15.26 -25.42 8.64
N GLY A 224 -15.43 -24.91 9.85
CA GLY A 224 -14.38 -24.90 10.87
C GLY A 224 -13.40 -23.75 10.68
N ASP A 225 -12.24 -23.83 11.33
CA ASP A 225 -11.29 -22.73 11.43
C ASP A 225 -10.62 -22.37 10.11
N LEU A 226 -10.45 -21.06 9.92
CA LEU A 226 -9.62 -20.45 8.88
C LEU A 226 -8.53 -19.63 9.56
N LYS A 227 -7.28 -19.77 9.11
CA LYS A 227 -6.12 -19.08 9.69
C LYS A 227 -5.22 -18.56 8.58
N ILE A 228 -4.49 -17.50 8.86
CA ILE A 228 -3.46 -16.96 7.99
C ILE A 228 -2.11 -17.01 8.69
N LYS A 229 -1.09 -17.44 7.96
CA LYS A 229 0.30 -17.31 8.34
C LYS A 229 0.99 -16.36 7.38
N PHE A 230 1.72 -15.38 7.88
CA PHE A 230 2.41 -14.41 7.04
C PHE A 230 3.74 -13.93 7.61
N LYS A 231 4.60 -13.38 6.74
CA LYS A 231 5.83 -12.65 7.09
C LYS A 231 5.70 -11.19 6.70
N ILE A 232 6.50 -10.34 7.34
CA ILE A 232 6.54 -8.89 7.09
C ILE A 232 7.67 -8.54 6.14
N ASN A 233 7.42 -7.60 5.23
CA ASN A 233 8.44 -7.01 4.36
C ASN A 233 8.88 -5.64 4.91
N PRO A 234 10.06 -5.51 5.54
CA PRO A 234 10.55 -4.21 6.00
C PRO A 234 10.94 -3.26 4.85
N HIS A 235 11.08 -3.76 3.62
CA HIS A 235 11.41 -2.93 2.47
C HIS A 235 10.19 -2.21 1.87
N SER A 236 8.96 -2.62 2.20
CA SER A 236 7.74 -2.00 1.67
C SER A 236 7.44 -0.61 2.24
N PHE A 237 8.07 -0.26 3.37
CA PHE A 237 8.00 1.07 3.96
C PHE A 237 8.55 2.16 3.03
N VAL A 238 7.96 3.34 3.15
CA VAL A 238 8.35 4.56 2.45
C VAL A 238 8.55 5.70 3.44
N PHE A 239 9.32 6.70 3.02
CA PHE A 239 9.45 7.96 3.74
C PHE A 239 9.22 9.14 2.80
N TYR A 240 8.80 10.27 3.36
CA TYR A 240 8.56 11.51 2.63
C TYR A 240 8.72 12.71 3.57
N GLN A 241 9.49 13.71 3.15
CA GLN A 241 9.54 14.97 3.88
C GLN A 241 8.31 15.80 3.53
N ILE A 242 7.53 16.18 4.55
CA ILE A 242 6.35 17.01 4.35
C ILE A 242 6.78 18.34 3.76
N ASP A 243 5.95 18.87 2.86
CA ASP A 243 6.17 20.18 2.27
C ASP A 243 6.43 21.20 3.39
N PRO A 244 7.65 21.79 3.48
CA PRO A 244 8.03 22.59 4.64
C PRO A 244 7.14 23.81 4.84
N VAL A 245 6.56 24.36 3.76
CA VAL A 245 5.60 25.48 3.86
C VAL A 245 4.31 25.03 4.52
N THR A 246 3.77 23.90 4.07
CA THR A 246 2.53 23.32 4.58
C THR A 246 2.67 22.88 6.04
N SER A 247 3.76 22.17 6.37
CA SER A 247 4.00 21.70 7.73
C SER A 247 4.27 22.86 8.69
N MET A 248 5.01 23.88 8.24
CA MET A 248 5.27 25.07 9.04
C MET A 248 3.99 25.90 9.23
N ALA A 249 3.15 26.06 8.21
CA ALA A 249 1.88 26.76 8.37
C ALA A 249 0.99 26.10 9.44
N ARG A 250 0.97 24.76 9.44
CA ARG A 250 0.23 23.98 10.44
C ARG A 250 0.83 24.06 11.83
N TYR A 251 2.16 23.94 11.95
CA TYR A 251 2.85 24.11 13.22
C TYR A 251 2.57 25.48 13.84
N TYR A 252 2.61 26.55 13.03
CA TYR A 252 2.28 27.90 13.46
C TYR A 252 0.84 28.00 13.97
N LEU A 253 -0.11 27.39 13.25
CA LEU A 253 -1.53 27.43 13.63
C LEU A 253 -1.79 26.69 14.94
N ILE A 254 -1.22 25.50 15.12
CA ILE A 254 -1.43 24.66 16.31
C ILE A 254 -0.77 25.29 17.54
N ASN A 255 0.44 25.84 17.39
CA ASN A 255 1.24 26.35 18.51
C ASN A 255 1.14 27.87 18.65
N LYS A 256 0.14 28.50 18.05
CA LYS A 256 0.03 29.96 17.96
C LYS A 256 0.16 30.65 19.32
N ASP A 257 -0.55 30.18 20.33
CA ASP A 257 -0.57 30.80 21.67
C ASP A 257 0.77 30.61 22.42
N GLU A 258 1.42 29.45 22.25
CA GLU A 258 2.76 29.20 22.79
C GLU A 258 3.83 30.05 22.09
N LEU A 259 3.72 30.21 20.76
CA LEU A 259 4.64 31.04 19.98
C LEU A 259 4.46 32.53 20.31
N LEU A 260 3.22 32.98 20.56
CA LEU A 260 2.93 34.35 21.01
C LEU A 260 3.46 34.62 22.42
N SER A 261 3.48 33.62 23.30
CA SER A 261 3.97 33.77 24.68
C SER A 261 5.47 33.55 24.85
N SER A 262 6.13 32.80 23.96
CA SER A 262 7.56 32.47 24.05
C SER A 262 8.54 33.50 23.45
N GLY A 263 8.04 34.68 23.07
CA GLY A 263 8.84 35.86 22.67
C GLY A 263 8.79 36.20 21.18
N GLN A 264 9.03 37.46 20.83
CA GLN A 264 8.89 37.98 19.45
C GLN A 264 9.86 37.34 18.44
N ASP A 265 10.98 36.78 18.87
CA ASP A 265 12.04 36.37 17.95
C ASP A 265 11.71 35.07 17.20
N LYS A 266 11.04 34.09 17.83
CA LYS A 266 10.55 32.88 17.13
C LYS A 266 9.53 33.22 16.05
N LEU A 267 8.66 34.19 16.34
CA LEU A 267 7.66 34.67 15.37
C LEU A 267 8.29 35.40 14.19
N LYS A 268 9.34 36.19 14.43
CA LYS A 268 10.11 36.85 13.36
C LYS A 268 10.77 35.84 12.43
N ASP A 269 11.33 34.76 12.99
CA ASP A 269 11.91 33.69 12.18
C ASP A 269 10.84 33.01 11.31
N ILE A 270 9.68 32.68 11.86
CA ILE A 270 8.58 32.07 11.11
C ILE A 270 8.04 33.03 10.02
N ASP A 271 7.89 34.32 10.32
CA ASP A 271 7.49 35.33 9.33
C ASP A 271 8.53 35.45 8.20
N LEU A 272 9.82 35.44 8.56
CA LEU A 272 10.92 35.44 7.59
C LEU A 272 10.87 34.20 6.67
N PHE A 273 10.58 33.03 7.24
CA PHE A 273 10.43 31.79 6.49
C PHE A 273 9.38 31.93 5.39
N PHE A 274 8.16 32.39 5.72
CA PHE A 274 7.09 32.50 4.72
C PHE A 274 7.36 33.58 3.67
N ARG A 275 7.97 34.70 4.06
CA ARG A 275 8.29 35.80 3.14
C ARG A 275 9.36 35.43 2.12
N ASN A 276 10.36 34.65 2.57
CA ASN A 276 11.56 34.38 1.78
C ASN A 276 11.66 32.92 1.30
N TRP A 277 10.63 32.09 1.54
CA TRP A 277 10.59 30.74 0.98
C TRP A 277 10.60 30.81 -0.55
N SER A 278 11.53 30.08 -1.17
CA SER A 278 11.70 30.09 -2.62
C SER A 278 11.26 28.77 -3.25
N LEU A 279 10.48 28.87 -4.33
CA LEU A 279 10.15 27.74 -5.21
C LEU A 279 11.38 27.20 -5.98
N THR A 280 12.53 27.89 -5.89
CA THR A 280 13.79 27.41 -6.49
C THR A 280 14.48 26.33 -5.66
N PHE A 281 14.08 26.10 -4.39
CA PHE A 281 14.61 25.02 -3.59
C PHE A 281 14.20 23.66 -4.18
N GLN A 282 15.19 22.83 -4.52
CA GLN A 282 14.98 21.55 -5.21
C GLN A 282 15.19 20.39 -4.24
N TYR A 283 14.12 19.91 -3.62
CA TYR A 283 14.11 18.70 -2.79
C TYR A 283 13.15 17.66 -3.40
N THR A 284 13.28 16.42 -2.96
CA THR A 284 12.46 15.29 -3.42
C THR A 284 11.06 15.38 -2.80
N ASN A 285 10.06 15.66 -3.63
CA ASN A 285 8.68 15.87 -3.20
C ASN A 285 7.76 14.66 -3.52
N MET A 286 8.21 13.44 -3.18
CA MET A 286 7.48 12.19 -3.43
C MET A 286 7.81 11.14 -2.36
N PHE A 287 6.94 10.13 -2.16
CA PHE A 287 7.33 8.97 -1.35
C PHE A 287 8.58 8.30 -1.92
N THR A 288 9.54 8.07 -1.04
CA THR A 288 10.79 7.38 -1.35
C THR A 288 10.81 6.06 -0.61
N GLN A 289 11.08 4.97 -1.32
CA GLN A 289 11.23 3.66 -0.71
C GLN A 289 12.36 3.66 0.33
N ILE A 290 12.13 3.03 1.48
CA ILE A 290 13.18 2.74 2.46
C ILE A 290 14.37 2.05 1.79
N GLY A 291 15.58 2.49 2.12
CA GLY A 291 16.85 2.07 1.51
C GLY A 291 17.21 2.82 0.21
N SER A 292 16.31 3.63 -0.34
CA SER A 292 16.62 4.59 -1.41
C SER A 292 17.03 5.95 -0.83
N THR A 293 17.78 6.71 -1.62
CA THR A 293 18.20 8.08 -1.28
C THR A 293 17.23 9.09 -1.88
N ALA A 294 16.92 10.14 -1.11
CA ALA A 294 16.16 11.31 -1.55
C ALA A 294 16.88 12.58 -1.11
N ASP A 295 16.78 13.63 -1.92
CA ASP A 295 17.28 14.96 -1.55
C ASP A 295 16.28 15.60 -0.58
N LEU A 296 16.66 15.73 0.69
CA LEU A 296 15.82 16.31 1.74
C LEU A 296 16.37 17.65 2.19
N VAL A 297 15.48 18.54 2.63
CA VAL A 297 15.85 19.73 3.40
C VAL A 297 16.42 19.28 4.74
N THR A 298 17.71 19.53 4.94
CA THR A 298 18.48 19.14 6.14
C THR A 298 18.88 20.32 7.01
N GLY A 299 18.59 21.53 6.54
CA GLY A 299 18.80 22.76 7.28
C GLY A 299 17.94 23.87 6.72
N VAL A 300 17.40 24.69 7.61
CA VAL A 300 16.81 25.98 7.29
C VAL A 300 17.34 26.96 8.32
N ARG A 301 17.88 28.09 7.88
CA ARG A 301 18.39 29.12 8.78
C ARG A 301 18.29 30.51 8.16
N ALA A 302 18.29 31.51 9.03
CA ALA A 302 18.33 32.90 8.62
C ALA A 302 19.79 33.39 8.61
N GLU A 303 20.29 33.83 7.46
CA GLU A 303 21.63 34.41 7.33
C GLU A 303 21.56 35.89 6.95
N GLU A 304 22.46 36.72 7.50
CA GLU A 304 22.52 38.16 7.16
C GLU A 304 23.06 38.36 5.74
N LEU A 305 22.27 39.02 4.89
CA LEU A 305 22.63 39.40 3.52
C LEU A 305 23.47 40.67 3.45
N THR A 306 23.23 41.61 4.38
CA THR A 306 23.84 42.93 4.36
C THR A 306 24.17 43.41 5.77
N PRO A 307 25.18 44.30 5.93
CA PRO A 307 25.50 44.92 7.23
C PRO A 307 24.36 45.74 7.85
N SER A 308 23.30 46.03 7.09
CA SER A 308 22.08 46.69 7.57
C SER A 308 21.13 45.75 8.36
N GLY A 309 21.49 44.47 8.52
CA GLY A 309 20.73 43.48 9.29
C GLY A 309 19.60 42.79 8.52
N LEU A 310 19.55 42.92 7.19
CA LEU A 310 18.59 42.19 6.36
C LEU A 310 18.97 40.71 6.33
N LYS A 311 18.04 39.81 6.67
CA LYS A 311 18.25 38.36 6.65
C LYS A 311 17.61 37.71 5.42
N ASN A 312 18.26 36.70 4.85
CA ASN A 312 17.64 35.75 3.92
C ASN A 312 17.40 34.40 4.57
N LEU A 313 16.55 33.61 3.94
CA LEU A 313 16.42 32.19 4.23
C LEU A 313 17.46 31.40 3.42
N VAL A 314 18.27 30.61 4.11
CA VAL A 314 19.16 29.63 3.50
C VAL A 314 18.61 28.23 3.79
N CYS A 315 18.50 27.43 2.74
CA CYS A 315 17.97 26.07 2.77
C CYS A 315 19.07 25.10 2.33
N ASP A 316 19.48 24.21 3.23
CA ASP A 316 20.43 23.15 2.91
C ASP A 316 19.69 21.91 2.45
N ILE A 317 20.06 21.40 1.29
CA ILE A 317 19.50 20.18 0.73
C ILE A 317 20.62 19.17 0.60
N LYS A 318 20.41 17.98 1.16
CA LYS A 318 21.39 16.88 1.13
C LYS A 318 20.72 15.56 0.76
N PRO A 319 21.45 14.65 0.11
CA PRO A 319 20.99 13.29 -0.10
C PRO A 319 20.90 12.55 1.24
N VAL A 320 19.69 12.13 1.60
CA VAL A 320 19.37 11.35 2.80
C VAL A 320 18.84 9.98 2.41
N THR A 321 19.37 8.94 3.03
CA THR A 321 18.87 7.57 2.94
C THR A 321 18.33 7.18 4.31
N VAL A 322 17.06 6.78 4.33
CA VAL A 322 16.43 6.18 5.50
C VAL A 322 16.31 4.69 5.25
N SER A 323 16.85 3.85 6.14
CA SER A 323 16.73 2.39 6.04
C SER A 323 16.22 1.77 7.34
N VAL A 324 15.71 0.54 7.29
CA VAL A 324 15.30 -0.20 8.49
C VAL A 324 16.44 -1.13 8.90
N ARG A 325 16.91 -1.03 10.15
CA ARG A 325 17.92 -1.95 10.71
C ARG A 325 17.29 -3.27 11.12
N ASN A 326 16.20 -3.18 11.87
CA ASN A 326 15.37 -4.28 12.34
C ASN A 326 14.04 -3.72 12.87
N TYR A 327 13.10 -4.62 13.13
CA TYR A 327 11.84 -4.33 13.79
C TYR A 327 11.50 -5.45 14.77
N VAL A 328 10.60 -5.14 15.69
CA VAL A 328 9.95 -6.08 16.60
C VAL A 328 8.46 -5.84 16.51
N ILE A 329 7.69 -6.91 16.26
CA ILE A 329 6.23 -6.88 16.37
C ILE A 329 5.93 -7.08 17.86
N THR A 330 5.52 -6.02 18.54
CA THR A 330 5.28 -6.06 19.99
C THR A 330 3.94 -6.71 20.31
N ALA A 331 2.94 -6.52 19.46
CA ALA A 331 1.64 -7.16 19.53
C ALA A 331 1.06 -7.38 18.13
N ALA A 332 0.22 -8.40 18.01
CA ALA A 332 -0.64 -8.63 16.86
C ALA A 332 -2.03 -9.02 17.36
N VAL A 333 -3.08 -8.53 16.71
CA VAL A 333 -4.48 -8.85 17.04
C VAL A 333 -5.27 -8.93 15.74
N ALA A 334 -6.06 -9.98 15.56
CA ALA A 334 -7.08 -10.03 14.52
C ALA A 334 -8.42 -9.62 15.13
N ASN A 335 -9.02 -8.57 14.58
CA ASN A 335 -10.35 -8.10 14.93
C ASN A 335 -11.33 -8.73 13.95
N MET A 336 -11.92 -9.85 14.37
CA MET A 336 -12.84 -10.62 13.54
C MET A 336 -14.27 -10.19 13.81
N CYS A 337 -14.91 -9.66 12.78
CA CYS A 337 -16.33 -9.35 12.78
C CYS A 337 -17.12 -10.60 12.44
N GLY A 338 -18.21 -10.86 13.16
CA GLY A 338 -19.03 -12.02 12.90
C GLY A 338 -20.33 -12.01 13.69
N TYR A 339 -21.14 -13.02 13.43
CA TYR A 339 -22.44 -13.18 14.04
C TYR A 339 -22.82 -14.66 14.17
N LYS A 340 -23.83 -14.92 14.99
CA LYS A 340 -24.46 -16.22 15.09
C LYS A 340 -25.63 -16.32 14.13
N ALA A 341 -25.87 -17.52 13.61
CA ALA A 341 -26.94 -17.80 12.66
C ALA A 341 -28.04 -18.63 13.31
N SER A 342 -29.29 -18.44 12.88
CA SER A 342 -30.39 -19.28 13.34
C SER A 342 -30.18 -20.74 12.95
N GLN A 343 -30.74 -21.66 13.74
CA GLN A 343 -30.60 -23.08 13.50
C GLN A 343 -31.21 -23.49 12.15
N GLU A 344 -32.30 -22.84 11.73
CA GLU A 344 -32.93 -23.01 10.43
C GLU A 344 -31.96 -22.64 9.30
N CYS A 345 -31.29 -21.48 9.40
CA CYS A 345 -30.31 -21.03 8.42
C CYS A 345 -29.14 -22.01 8.30
N LEU A 346 -28.55 -22.40 9.44
CA LEU A 346 -27.44 -23.37 9.45
C LEU A 346 -27.83 -24.71 8.82
N ASN A 347 -29.07 -25.17 9.05
CA ASN A 347 -29.57 -26.40 8.44
C ASN A 347 -29.74 -26.27 6.92
N CYS A 348 -30.24 -25.14 6.42
CA CYS A 348 -30.35 -24.87 4.98
C CYS A 348 -28.97 -24.84 4.31
N VAL A 349 -28.01 -24.11 4.88
CA VAL A 349 -26.64 -24.03 4.34
C VAL A 349 -25.96 -25.41 4.39
N ARG A 350 -26.13 -26.17 5.47
CA ARG A 350 -25.64 -27.55 5.58
C ARG A 350 -26.25 -28.46 4.52
N GLN A 351 -27.55 -28.37 4.27
CA GLN A 351 -28.22 -29.16 3.23
C GLN A 351 -27.69 -28.79 1.85
N PHE A 352 -27.48 -27.51 1.59
CA PHE A 352 -26.93 -27.04 0.33
C PHE A 352 -25.53 -27.60 0.05
N TYR A 353 -24.62 -27.51 1.02
CA TYR A 353 -23.25 -28.02 0.90
C TYR A 353 -23.09 -29.52 1.17
N SER A 354 -24.19 -30.24 1.46
CA SER A 354 -24.15 -31.70 1.59
C SER A 354 -23.81 -32.41 0.27
N THR A 355 -24.10 -31.76 -0.86
CA THR A 355 -23.89 -32.30 -2.22
C THR A 355 -23.02 -31.42 -3.09
N ARG A 356 -22.60 -30.24 -2.59
CA ARG A 356 -21.85 -29.23 -3.34
C ARG A 356 -20.59 -28.83 -2.55
N PRO A 357 -19.43 -28.62 -3.20
CA PRO A 357 -18.27 -28.05 -2.54
C PRO A 357 -18.50 -26.58 -2.18
N PHE A 358 -17.91 -26.12 -1.09
CA PHE A 358 -17.75 -24.69 -0.83
C PHE A 358 -16.57 -24.18 -1.66
N VAL A 359 -16.85 -23.31 -2.61
CA VAL A 359 -15.86 -22.78 -3.55
C VAL A 359 -15.81 -21.26 -3.37
N VAL A 360 -14.61 -20.76 -3.12
CA VAL A 360 -14.30 -19.33 -3.10
C VAL A 360 -13.41 -19.07 -4.30
N PRO A 361 -13.84 -18.27 -5.28
CA PRO A 361 -12.93 -17.82 -6.33
C PRO A 361 -11.86 -16.93 -5.69
N ALA A 362 -10.61 -17.12 -6.07
CA ALA A 362 -9.49 -16.32 -5.59
C ALA A 362 -8.53 -16.04 -6.74
N GLN A 363 -7.87 -14.90 -6.66
CA GLN A 363 -6.80 -14.51 -7.57
C GLN A 363 -5.48 -14.54 -6.81
N HIS A 364 -4.41 -14.83 -7.54
CA HIS A 364 -3.04 -14.66 -7.09
C HIS A 364 -2.22 -14.11 -8.25
N ILE A 365 -1.15 -13.39 -7.93
CA ILE A 365 -0.21 -12.89 -8.93
C ILE A 365 1.03 -13.78 -8.95
N GLU A 366 1.39 -14.26 -10.15
CA GLU A 366 2.65 -14.95 -10.39
C GLU A 366 3.69 -13.99 -10.95
N THR A 367 4.75 -13.74 -10.19
CA THR A 367 5.83 -12.83 -10.60
C THR A 367 6.90 -13.57 -11.42
N TRP A 368 7.19 -13.05 -12.61
CA TRP A 368 8.29 -13.51 -13.46
C TRP A 368 9.25 -12.37 -13.76
N ALA A 369 10.53 -12.54 -13.40
CA ALA A 369 11.58 -11.58 -13.71
C ALA A 369 12.21 -11.90 -15.06
N PHE A 370 12.34 -10.88 -15.92
CA PHE A 370 13.09 -11.00 -17.14
C PHE A 370 14.61 -11.08 -16.87
N PRO A 371 15.38 -11.82 -17.69
CA PRO A 371 16.78 -12.13 -17.41
C PRO A 371 17.75 -10.96 -17.61
N SER A 372 17.31 -9.85 -18.20
CA SER A 372 18.18 -8.73 -18.54
C SER A 372 17.48 -7.40 -18.29
N GLY A 373 18.25 -6.43 -17.78
CA GLY A 373 17.79 -5.06 -17.59
C GLY A 373 17.79 -4.26 -18.89
N ALA A 374 17.23 -3.06 -18.84
CA ALA A 374 17.20 -2.14 -19.97
C ALA A 374 18.60 -1.63 -20.33
N THR A 375 18.86 -1.48 -21.64
CA THR A 375 20.01 -0.71 -22.13
C THR A 375 19.63 0.78 -22.24
N LEU A 376 20.61 1.65 -22.50
CA LEU A 376 20.37 3.10 -22.66
C LEU A 376 19.44 3.46 -23.84
N THR A 377 19.29 2.57 -24.82
CA THR A 377 18.60 2.87 -26.09
C THR A 377 17.38 2.00 -26.37
N GLU A 378 17.37 0.74 -25.94
CA GLU A 378 16.25 -0.18 -26.20
C GLU A 378 16.13 -1.25 -25.11
N LEU A 379 14.89 -1.67 -24.83
CA LEU A 379 14.58 -2.87 -24.06
C LEU A 379 13.82 -3.84 -24.97
N ARG A 380 14.53 -4.80 -25.57
CA ARG A 380 13.94 -5.89 -26.35
C ARG A 380 14.33 -7.23 -25.73
N ILE A 381 13.39 -7.82 -25.02
CA ILE A 381 13.57 -9.04 -24.23
C ILE A 381 12.47 -10.03 -24.55
N SER A 382 12.75 -11.32 -24.40
CA SER A 382 11.78 -12.39 -24.57
C SER A 382 12.03 -13.50 -23.55
N GLN A 383 10.97 -14.08 -23.04
CA GLN A 383 11.01 -15.19 -22.09
C GLN A 383 9.81 -16.10 -22.33
N ASN A 384 10.03 -17.41 -22.21
CA ASN A 384 8.95 -18.38 -22.25
C ASN A 384 8.34 -18.50 -20.85
N ILE A 385 7.10 -18.03 -20.69
CA ILE A 385 6.36 -18.08 -19.44
C ILE A 385 5.14 -18.99 -19.66
N PRO A 386 4.95 -20.04 -18.84
CA PRO A 386 3.75 -20.85 -18.91
C PRO A 386 2.53 -20.04 -18.43
N LEU A 387 1.51 -19.88 -19.27
CA LEU A 387 0.28 -19.20 -18.91
C LEU A 387 -0.81 -20.25 -18.59
N SER A 388 -1.44 -20.14 -17.43
CA SER A 388 -2.54 -21.02 -16.99
C SER A 388 -3.62 -20.16 -16.35
N HIS A 389 -4.81 -20.07 -16.99
CA HIS A 389 -5.96 -19.31 -16.49
C HIS A 389 -5.66 -17.83 -16.16
N VAL A 390 -4.86 -17.18 -17.01
CA VAL A 390 -4.45 -15.78 -16.83
C VAL A 390 -5.55 -14.84 -17.33
N THR A 391 -6.06 -13.98 -16.43
CA THR A 391 -7.03 -12.93 -16.79
C THR A 391 -6.32 -11.69 -17.31
N ASP A 392 -5.22 -11.30 -16.66
CA ASP A 392 -4.50 -10.05 -16.91
C ASP A 392 -2.99 -10.26 -16.72
N MET A 393 -2.19 -9.51 -17.47
CA MET A 393 -0.73 -9.42 -17.29
C MET A 393 -0.37 -8.02 -16.78
N CYS A 394 0.43 -7.96 -15.72
CA CYS A 394 0.94 -6.71 -15.17
C CYS A 394 2.44 -6.55 -15.46
N LEU A 395 2.85 -5.40 -15.99
CA LEU A 395 4.26 -5.07 -16.21
C LEU A 395 4.72 -4.01 -15.19
N LEU A 396 5.79 -4.34 -14.48
CA LEU A 396 6.46 -3.47 -13.52
C LEU A 396 7.87 -3.12 -14.02
N PHE A 397 8.30 -1.90 -13.73
CA PHE A 397 9.60 -1.37 -14.14
C PHE A 397 10.40 -0.89 -12.92
N PRO A 398 10.86 -1.81 -12.04
CA PRO A 398 11.71 -1.44 -10.92
C PRO A 398 13.02 -0.82 -11.43
N LYS A 399 13.37 0.37 -10.92
CA LYS A 399 14.65 1.02 -11.24
C LYS A 399 15.85 0.28 -10.65
N ASP A 400 15.67 -0.32 -9.48
CA ASP A 400 16.63 -1.18 -8.81
C ASP A 400 15.90 -2.16 -7.89
N THR A 401 16.64 -3.12 -7.32
CA THR A 401 16.09 -4.22 -6.51
C THR A 401 15.41 -3.76 -5.22
N ARG A 402 15.61 -2.51 -4.78
CA ARG A 402 14.98 -1.97 -3.58
C ARG A 402 13.57 -1.47 -3.86
N LYS A 403 13.21 -1.20 -5.11
CA LYS A 403 11.88 -0.69 -5.46
C LYS A 403 10.84 -1.81 -5.37
N THR A 404 10.03 -1.77 -4.31
CA THR A 404 9.01 -2.78 -4.03
C THR A 404 7.58 -2.23 -4.13
N THR A 405 7.37 -0.95 -3.82
CA THR A 405 6.04 -0.30 -3.84
C THR A 405 6.07 1.11 -4.47
N CYS A 406 7.26 1.61 -4.80
CA CYS A 406 7.50 2.87 -5.51
C CYS A 406 7.98 2.60 -6.95
N PHE A 407 7.04 2.40 -7.87
CA PHE A 407 7.32 2.14 -9.28
C PHE A 407 6.98 3.36 -10.12
N GLU A 408 7.90 3.78 -10.97
CA GLU A 408 7.76 5.00 -11.76
C GLU A 408 7.62 4.65 -13.23
N ASN A 409 6.88 5.49 -13.96
CA ASN A 409 6.78 5.37 -15.41
C ASN A 409 8.18 5.53 -16.04
N PRO A 410 8.65 4.55 -16.85
CA PRO A 410 9.90 4.66 -17.58
C PRO A 410 9.81 5.61 -18.79
N CYS A 411 8.61 6.09 -19.13
CA CYS A 411 8.33 6.96 -20.28
C CYS A 411 8.70 6.28 -21.62
N ASN A 412 8.31 5.02 -21.78
CA ASN A 412 8.66 4.21 -22.95
C ASN A 412 8.01 4.77 -24.22
N GLN A 413 8.82 4.94 -25.26
CA GLN A 413 8.36 5.19 -26.62
C GLN A 413 8.21 3.84 -27.34
N ASN A 414 7.07 3.61 -27.99
CA ASN A 414 6.77 2.37 -28.73
C ASN A 414 6.68 1.11 -27.85
N MET A 415 6.05 1.21 -26.68
CA MET A 415 5.73 0.07 -25.83
C MET A 415 4.76 -0.87 -26.55
N GLN A 416 5.15 -2.14 -26.67
CA GLN A 416 4.34 -3.22 -27.20
C GLN A 416 4.84 -4.56 -26.63
N LEU A 417 3.93 -5.37 -26.10
CA LEU A 417 4.18 -6.75 -25.69
C LEU A 417 3.67 -7.71 -26.77
N SER A 418 4.43 -8.76 -27.09
CA SER A 418 3.98 -9.80 -28.03
C SER A 418 3.88 -11.14 -27.32
N THR A 419 2.69 -11.75 -27.32
CA THR A 419 2.44 -13.06 -26.71
C THR A 419 1.55 -13.91 -27.61
N LEU A 420 1.84 -15.21 -27.73
CA LEU A 420 1.06 -16.17 -28.53
C LEU A 420 0.73 -15.70 -29.96
N GLY A 421 1.62 -14.94 -30.59
CA GLY A 421 1.46 -14.40 -31.95
C GLY A 421 0.53 -13.19 -32.06
N ARG A 422 0.15 -12.58 -30.92
CA ARG A 422 -0.63 -11.33 -30.85
C ARG A 422 0.18 -10.24 -30.15
N ASN A 423 -0.11 -8.99 -30.50
CA ASN A 423 0.51 -7.83 -29.90
C ASN A 423 -0.46 -7.13 -28.95
N PHE A 424 0.06 -6.60 -27.86
CA PHE A 424 -0.67 -5.87 -26.84
C PHE A 424 0.10 -4.59 -26.49
N PRO A 425 -0.41 -3.40 -26.82
CA PRO A 425 -1.53 -3.15 -27.75
C PRO A 425 -1.20 -3.56 -29.21
N ASP A 426 -2.21 -3.61 -30.09
CA ASP A 426 -2.07 -4.02 -31.51
C ASP A 426 -1.04 -3.18 -32.28
N PHE A 427 -0.84 -1.93 -31.87
CA PHE A 427 0.17 -1.03 -32.39
C PHE A 427 1.02 -0.46 -31.24
N PRO A 428 2.29 -0.07 -31.49
CA PRO A 428 3.14 0.48 -30.45
C PRO A 428 2.58 1.80 -29.87
N MET A 429 2.58 1.95 -28.55
CA MET A 429 2.07 3.14 -27.85
C MET A 429 3.15 3.82 -26.98
N ASN A 430 2.97 5.11 -26.72
CA ASN A 430 3.79 5.85 -25.75
C ASN A 430 3.12 5.81 -24.38
N THR A 431 3.85 5.47 -23.31
CA THR A 431 3.29 5.33 -21.95
C THR A 431 2.86 6.65 -21.29
N LEU A 432 2.94 7.77 -22.00
CA LEU A 432 2.47 9.10 -21.58
C LEU A 432 1.40 9.70 -22.51
N ASN A 433 0.94 8.97 -23.53
CA ASN A 433 -0.07 9.50 -24.44
C ASN A 433 -1.51 9.24 -23.93
N GLU A 434 -2.47 9.98 -24.48
CA GLU A 434 -3.89 9.88 -24.14
C GLU A 434 -4.46 8.46 -24.35
N GLN A 435 -4.03 7.79 -25.44
CA GLN A 435 -4.51 6.45 -25.78
C GLN A 435 -4.09 5.41 -24.75
N PHE A 436 -2.85 5.48 -24.28
CA PHE A 436 -2.32 4.62 -23.23
C PHE A 436 -3.03 4.88 -21.90
N PHE A 437 -3.24 6.15 -21.54
CA PHE A 437 -4.00 6.52 -20.35
C PHE A 437 -5.40 5.90 -20.37
N THR A 438 -6.17 6.12 -21.44
CA THR A 438 -7.52 5.53 -21.58
C THR A 438 -7.48 4.01 -21.53
N MET A 439 -6.50 3.37 -22.18
CA MET A 439 -6.33 1.91 -22.13
C MET A 439 -6.12 1.40 -20.70
N GLN A 440 -5.31 2.09 -19.90
CA GLN A 440 -5.08 1.70 -18.49
C GLN A 440 -6.31 1.92 -17.62
N MET A 441 -7.06 3.01 -17.83
CA MET A 441 -8.30 3.28 -17.10
C MET A 441 -9.36 2.21 -17.40
N ILE A 442 -9.55 1.84 -18.66
CA ILE A 442 -10.46 0.76 -19.07
C ILE A 442 -9.99 -0.59 -18.50
N ALA A 443 -8.69 -0.88 -18.61
CA ALA A 443 -8.15 -2.16 -18.15
C ALA A 443 -8.33 -2.39 -16.65
N ASN A 444 -8.38 -1.31 -15.87
CA ASN A 444 -8.53 -1.36 -14.42
C ASN A 444 -9.94 -0.99 -13.93
N ASN A 445 -10.92 -0.82 -14.85
CA ASN A 445 -12.31 -0.44 -14.53
C ASN A 445 -12.44 0.90 -13.77
N LEU A 446 -11.60 1.87 -14.15
CA LEU A 446 -11.56 3.23 -13.60
C LEU A 446 -12.02 4.28 -14.64
N ASP A 447 -12.62 3.85 -15.76
CA ASP A 447 -13.04 4.70 -16.87
C ASP A 447 -14.49 5.22 -16.76
N ASN A 448 -15.28 4.71 -15.80
CA ASN A 448 -16.72 5.01 -15.67
C ASN A 448 -17.10 5.64 -14.32
N ILE A 449 -17.82 4.92 -13.46
CA ILE A 449 -18.36 5.42 -12.18
C ILE A 449 -17.25 5.56 -11.13
N PHE A 450 -16.20 4.76 -11.25
CA PHE A 450 -15.11 4.71 -10.28
C PHE A 450 -13.96 5.61 -10.69
N GLU A 451 -13.51 6.44 -9.76
CA GLU A 451 -12.40 7.36 -9.98
C GLU A 451 -11.08 6.74 -9.51
N ALA A 452 -10.02 6.95 -10.30
CA ALA A 452 -8.66 6.70 -9.89
C ALA A 452 -8.21 7.71 -8.81
N THR A 453 -7.20 7.35 -8.04
CA THR A 453 -6.49 8.31 -7.20
C THR A 453 -5.59 9.20 -8.03
N ASP A 454 -5.44 10.47 -7.64
CA ASP A 454 -4.56 11.45 -8.28
C ASP A 454 -3.14 10.89 -8.50
N GLU A 455 -2.61 10.14 -7.52
CA GLU A 455 -1.30 9.48 -7.62
C GLU A 455 -1.15 8.51 -8.79
N TYR A 456 -2.22 7.75 -9.08
CA TYR A 456 -2.22 6.76 -10.14
C TYR A 456 -2.32 7.46 -11.50
N GLU A 457 -3.21 8.45 -11.60
CA GLU A 457 -3.34 9.28 -12.81
C GLU A 457 -2.06 10.06 -13.12
N ASP A 458 -1.46 10.69 -12.12
CA ASP A 458 -0.19 11.41 -12.24
C ASP A 458 0.93 10.48 -12.71
N SER A 459 0.93 9.21 -12.28
CA SER A 459 1.91 8.22 -12.73
C SER A 459 1.79 7.87 -14.21
N LEU A 460 0.61 8.01 -14.80
CA LEU A 460 0.32 7.74 -16.21
C LEU A 460 0.51 8.97 -17.10
N THR A 461 0.39 10.18 -16.54
CA THR A 461 0.30 11.41 -17.33
C THR A 461 1.48 12.37 -17.14
N THR A 462 2.17 12.33 -16.01
CA THR A 462 3.21 13.32 -15.69
C THR A 462 4.51 13.04 -16.45
N PRO A 463 4.94 13.94 -17.36
CA PRO A 463 6.22 13.79 -18.04
C PRO A 463 7.38 13.97 -17.06
N ARG A 464 8.44 13.16 -17.20
CA ARG A 464 9.59 13.17 -16.29
C ARG A 464 10.76 14.02 -16.77
N GLY A 465 10.56 14.68 -17.89
CA GLY A 465 11.56 15.48 -18.57
C GLY A 465 11.25 15.59 -20.05
N ASN A 466 12.17 16.22 -20.76
CA ASN A 466 12.25 16.24 -22.20
C ASN A 466 13.64 15.76 -22.64
N ALA A 467 13.93 15.83 -23.94
CA ALA A 467 15.22 15.41 -24.51
C ALA A 467 16.45 16.10 -23.88
N THR A 468 16.27 17.25 -23.22
CA THR A 468 17.36 18.09 -22.71
C THR A 468 17.43 18.21 -21.20
N ARG A 469 16.33 17.93 -20.47
CA ARG A 469 16.25 18.16 -19.02
C ARG A 469 15.23 17.23 -18.36
N ARG A 470 15.56 16.72 -17.17
CA ARG A 470 14.59 16.10 -16.26
C ARG A 470 13.82 17.18 -15.49
N TYR A 471 12.51 16.98 -15.38
CA TYR A 471 11.66 17.87 -14.58
C TYR A 471 11.75 17.50 -13.11
N ASN A 472 11.62 18.52 -12.25
CA ASN A 472 11.44 18.28 -10.82
C ASN A 472 10.02 17.78 -10.59
N SER A 473 9.88 16.87 -9.64
CA SER A 473 8.59 16.26 -9.31
C SER A 473 7.74 17.25 -8.53
N ILE A 474 6.68 17.74 -9.17
CA ILE A 474 5.70 18.64 -8.53
C ILE A 474 4.56 17.82 -7.90
N THR A 475 4.38 16.60 -8.38
CA THR A 475 3.37 15.61 -7.99
C THR A 475 4.00 14.23 -7.77
N TYR A 476 3.21 13.33 -7.19
CA TYR A 476 3.62 11.97 -6.88
C TYR A 476 3.26 11.00 -8.01
N TYR A 477 4.26 10.32 -8.57
CA TYR A 477 4.09 9.44 -9.74
C TYR A 477 4.66 8.03 -9.55
N THR A 478 4.85 7.56 -8.30
CA THR A 478 5.48 6.25 -8.03
C THR A 478 4.46 5.11 -7.84
N SER A 479 3.25 5.25 -8.39
CA SER A 479 2.19 4.22 -8.41
C SER A 479 2.01 3.61 -9.81
N PHE A 480 3.06 3.55 -10.61
CA PHE A 480 2.98 3.12 -12.01
C PHE A 480 3.10 1.60 -12.18
N PHE A 481 2.21 1.03 -12.97
CA PHE A 481 2.36 -0.28 -13.59
C PHE A 481 1.49 -0.34 -14.85
N ILE A 482 1.70 -1.34 -15.70
CA ILE A 482 0.91 -1.52 -16.93
C ILE A 482 0.05 -2.76 -16.81
N THR A 483 -1.25 -2.62 -16.93
CA THR A 483 -2.22 -3.71 -17.07
C THR A 483 -2.44 -4.02 -18.55
N ILE A 484 -2.39 -5.31 -18.90
CA ILE A 484 -2.76 -5.85 -20.20
C ILE A 484 -3.84 -6.91 -19.99
N GLN A 485 -5.05 -6.63 -20.45
CA GLN A 485 -6.17 -7.56 -20.37
C GLN A 485 -6.01 -8.70 -21.38
N CYS A 486 -6.06 -9.95 -20.89
CA CYS A 486 -5.98 -11.15 -21.73
C CYS A 486 -7.37 -11.68 -22.11
N GLU A 487 -8.38 -11.49 -21.24
CA GLU A 487 -9.78 -11.80 -21.50
C GLU A 487 -10.59 -10.52 -21.82
N ARG A 488 -11.62 -10.64 -22.66
CA ARG A 488 -12.53 -9.52 -22.96
C ARG A 488 -13.45 -9.31 -21.75
N ASN A 489 -13.42 -8.12 -21.16
CA ASN A 489 -14.22 -7.74 -19.97
C ASN A 489 -13.84 -8.49 -18.68
N SER A 490 -12.58 -8.47 -18.25
CA SER A 490 -12.30 -8.53 -16.81
C SER A 490 -12.86 -7.23 -16.22
N ASN A 491 -13.74 -7.26 -15.23
CA ASN A 491 -14.35 -6.06 -14.62
C ASN A 491 -13.35 -5.24 -13.78
N GLY A 492 -12.12 -5.09 -14.28
CA GLY A 492 -10.92 -4.68 -13.57
C GLY A 492 -9.90 -5.83 -13.51
N ALA A 493 -8.63 -5.50 -13.34
CA ALA A 493 -7.53 -6.47 -13.36
C ALA A 493 -7.61 -7.55 -12.27
N LEU A 494 -8.31 -7.27 -11.15
CA LEU A 494 -8.26 -8.11 -9.94
C LEU A 494 -9.60 -8.17 -9.18
N THR A 495 -10.72 -8.03 -9.89
CA THR A 495 -12.07 -8.09 -9.32
C THR A 495 -12.84 -9.26 -9.91
N PHE A 496 -13.49 -10.04 -9.04
CA PHE A 496 -14.55 -10.96 -9.43
C PHE A 496 -15.89 -10.21 -9.36
N ASP A 497 -16.68 -10.29 -10.42
CA ASP A 497 -18.10 -9.90 -10.40
C ASP A 497 -18.98 -11.00 -9.79
#